data_AF-A0A1B6HWP3-F1
#
_entry.id   AF-A0A1B6HWP3-F1
#
_cell.length_a   1.000
_cell.length_b   1.000
_cell.length_c   1.000
_cell.angle_alpha   90.00
_cell.angle_beta   90.00
_cell.angle_gamma   90.00
#
_symmetry.space_group_name_H-M   'P 1'
#
loop_
_entity.id
_entity.type
_entity.pdbx_description
1 polymer ?
#
loop_
_entity_poly.entity_id
_entity_poly.type
_entity_poly.pdbx_seq_one_letter_code
_entity_poly.pdbx_strand_id
1 'polypeptide(L)'
;TRWAVSNLWVGCRLWNLSLVSVMVLTVCNILLTIRLLHSECPSNPLPAPQPHPPPAPLHVEPLAPCPATTSACNLSSSPSLAVDSRLGRWDSGRLFKMYDSVLVGEMFVELSLRYSVSIATQSSIEKLHSLVQVSHHWTGPISVALYAAGDHEYKLLQAYVNFLRRCYKPVRERVTFHLIFPKDKLPQTPVA
;
A
#
# COMPACT_ATOMS: atom_id res chain seq x y z
N THR A 1 12.86 -68.75 -11.93
CA THR A 1 12.96 -67.50 -12.72
C THR A 1 11.65 -66.70 -12.84
N ARG A 2 10.47 -67.23 -12.44
CA ARG A 2 9.17 -66.54 -12.61
C ARG A 2 8.82 -65.47 -11.55
N TRP A 3 9.50 -65.48 -10.40
CA TRP A 3 9.24 -64.57 -9.26
C TRP A 3 10.04 -63.24 -9.30
N ALA A 4 11.10 -63.15 -10.10
CA ALA A 4 11.90 -61.92 -10.23
C ALA A 4 11.26 -60.91 -11.20
N VAL A 5 10.51 -61.40 -12.19
CA VAL A 5 9.87 -60.58 -13.24
C VAL A 5 8.67 -59.80 -12.70
N SER A 6 7.92 -60.38 -11.75
CA SER A 6 6.74 -59.74 -11.12
C SER A 6 7.11 -58.55 -10.25
N ASN A 7 8.21 -58.62 -9.48
CA ASN A 7 8.65 -57.52 -8.61
C ASN A 7 9.23 -56.33 -9.38
N LEU A 8 9.88 -56.58 -10.52
CA LEU A 8 10.38 -55.52 -11.42
C LEU A 8 9.23 -54.74 -12.10
N TRP A 9 8.15 -55.44 -12.45
CA TRP A 9 6.97 -54.85 -13.09
C TRP A 9 6.15 -53.95 -12.14
N VAL A 10 6.09 -54.31 -10.85
CA VAL A 10 5.42 -53.53 -9.80
C VAL A 10 6.25 -52.28 -9.44
N GLY A 11 7.58 -52.37 -9.38
CA GLY A 11 8.48 -51.24 -9.13
C GLY A 11 8.40 -50.14 -10.20
N CYS A 12 8.37 -50.51 -11.48
CA CYS A 12 8.14 -49.56 -12.59
C CYS A 12 6.75 -48.91 -12.52
N ARG A 13 5.72 -49.64 -12.09
CA ARG A 13 4.35 -49.09 -11.91
C ARG A 13 4.26 -48.07 -10.78
N LEU A 14 4.90 -48.32 -9.63
CA LEU A 14 4.92 -47.36 -8.53
C LEU A 14 5.75 -46.10 -8.84
N TRP A 15 6.86 -46.25 -9.57
CA TRP A 15 7.62 -45.10 -10.07
C TRP A 15 6.76 -44.25 -11.00
N ASN A 16 6.06 -44.86 -11.95
CA ASN A 16 5.17 -44.14 -12.86
C ASN A 16 4.04 -43.42 -12.12
N LEU A 17 3.46 -44.01 -11.07
CA LEU A 17 2.46 -43.35 -10.23
C LEU A 17 3.03 -42.15 -9.46
N SER A 18 4.24 -42.28 -8.92
CA SER A 18 4.94 -41.18 -8.25
C SER A 18 5.24 -40.03 -9.21
N LEU A 19 5.73 -40.35 -10.41
CA LEU A 19 6.07 -39.36 -11.44
C LEU A 19 4.82 -38.64 -11.97
N VAL A 20 3.70 -39.37 -12.15
CA VAL A 20 2.40 -38.79 -12.51
C VAL A 20 1.88 -37.89 -11.38
N SER A 21 2.00 -38.30 -10.12
CA SER A 21 1.58 -37.47 -8.97
C SER A 21 2.36 -36.15 -8.91
N VAL A 22 3.69 -36.19 -9.06
CA VAL A 22 4.53 -34.99 -9.09
C VAL A 22 4.13 -34.07 -10.25
N MET A 23 3.91 -34.62 -11.45
CA MET A 23 3.48 -33.83 -12.61
C MET A 23 2.10 -33.18 -12.40
N VAL A 24 1.15 -33.90 -11.79
CA VAL A 24 -0.17 -33.33 -11.47
C VAL A 24 -0.03 -32.22 -10.43
N LEU A 25 0.78 -32.42 -9.37
CA LEU A 25 1.00 -31.41 -8.34
C LEU A 25 1.70 -30.17 -8.88
N THR A 26 2.68 -30.31 -9.77
CA THR A 26 3.36 -29.16 -10.40
C THR A 26 2.40 -28.40 -11.30
N VAL A 27 1.61 -29.10 -12.14
CA VAL A 27 0.59 -28.46 -12.98
C VAL A 27 -0.46 -27.76 -12.11
N CYS A 28 -0.95 -28.38 -11.04
CA CYS A 28 -1.88 -27.74 -10.11
C CYS A 28 -1.28 -26.50 -9.45
N ASN A 29 -0.03 -26.56 -8.97
CA ASN A 29 0.66 -25.40 -8.39
C ASN A 29 0.85 -24.27 -9.40
N ILE A 30 1.19 -24.59 -10.66
CA ILE A 30 1.31 -23.62 -11.75
C ILE A 30 -0.06 -23.01 -12.05
N LEU A 31 -1.11 -23.81 -12.19
CA LEU A 31 -2.46 -23.34 -12.46
C LEU A 31 -3.01 -22.48 -11.31
N LEU A 32 -2.77 -22.85 -10.05
CA LEU A 32 -3.12 -22.05 -8.89
C LEU A 32 -2.38 -20.71 -8.90
N THR A 33 -1.09 -20.71 -9.24
CA THR A 33 -0.29 -19.48 -9.36
C THR A 33 -0.82 -18.59 -10.48
N ILE A 34 -1.18 -19.16 -11.63
CA ILE A 34 -1.81 -18.42 -12.74
C ILE A 34 -3.16 -17.87 -12.31
N ARG A 35 -3.99 -18.65 -11.60
CA ARG A 35 -5.28 -18.21 -11.09
C ARG A 35 -5.14 -17.10 -10.04
N LEU A 36 -4.13 -17.15 -9.18
CA LEU A 36 -3.83 -16.09 -8.21
C LEU A 36 -3.30 -14.82 -8.89
N LEU A 37 -2.51 -14.95 -9.96
CA LEU A 37 -2.05 -13.81 -10.76
C LEU A 37 -3.19 -13.19 -11.58
N HIS A 38 -4.14 -14.02 -12.00
CA HIS A 38 -5.25 -13.66 -12.88
C HIS A 38 -6.59 -13.51 -12.14
N SER A 39 -6.60 -13.54 -10.79
CA SER A 39 -7.77 -13.22 -9.98
C SER A 39 -8.02 -11.72 -10.01
N GLU A 40 -8.45 -11.29 -11.18
CA GLU A 40 -9.27 -10.14 -11.53
C GLU A 40 -8.78 -8.76 -11.14
N CYS A 41 -8.08 -8.11 -12.08
CA CYS A 41 -8.51 -6.77 -12.45
C CYS A 41 -9.88 -6.90 -13.14
N PRO A 42 -10.95 -6.24 -12.67
CA PRO A 42 -12.25 -6.29 -13.34
C PRO A 42 -12.09 -5.81 -14.78
N SER A 43 -12.48 -6.66 -15.74
CA SER A 43 -12.38 -6.38 -17.19
C SER A 43 -13.50 -5.47 -17.70
N ASN A 44 -14.40 -5.05 -16.81
CA ASN A 44 -15.26 -3.91 -17.10
C ASN A 44 -14.39 -2.66 -16.94
N PRO A 45 -14.25 -1.82 -17.98
CA PRO A 45 -13.84 -0.46 -17.75
C PRO A 45 -14.81 0.09 -16.70
N LEU A 46 -14.31 0.39 -15.51
CA LEU A 46 -14.99 1.37 -14.67
C LEU A 46 -15.32 2.54 -15.60
N PRO A 47 -16.57 3.05 -15.62
CA PRO A 47 -16.86 4.29 -16.31
C PRO A 47 -15.74 5.24 -15.91
N ALA A 48 -15.03 5.80 -16.91
CA ALA A 48 -14.04 6.83 -16.65
C ALA A 48 -14.66 7.76 -15.60
N PRO A 49 -13.99 8.04 -14.47
CA PRO A 49 -14.49 9.02 -13.52
C PRO A 49 -14.92 10.20 -14.36
N GLN A 50 -16.22 10.53 -14.30
CA GLN A 50 -16.70 11.72 -14.99
C GLN A 50 -15.77 12.85 -14.58
N PRO A 51 -15.44 13.80 -15.48
CA PRO A 51 -14.69 14.98 -15.09
C PRO A 51 -15.52 15.68 -14.02
N HIS A 52 -15.27 15.34 -12.76
CA HIS A 52 -15.66 16.18 -11.67
C HIS A 52 -14.95 17.49 -11.99
N PRO A 53 -15.68 18.62 -11.95
CA PRO A 53 -15.01 19.90 -12.07
C PRO A 53 -13.83 19.88 -11.09
N PRO A 54 -12.65 20.33 -11.52
CA PRO A 54 -11.51 20.39 -10.62
C PRO A 54 -12.01 20.99 -9.30
N PRO A 55 -11.70 20.38 -8.13
CA PRO A 55 -11.91 21.07 -6.87
C PRO A 55 -11.37 22.47 -7.09
N ALA A 56 -12.23 23.47 -6.91
CA ALA A 56 -11.90 24.85 -7.20
C ALA A 56 -10.48 25.09 -6.69
N PRO A 57 -9.57 25.67 -7.51
CA PRO A 57 -8.22 25.95 -7.02
C PRO A 57 -8.42 26.66 -5.69
N LEU A 58 -7.87 26.08 -4.62
CA LEU A 58 -7.79 26.76 -3.34
C LEU A 58 -7.19 28.11 -3.69
N HIS A 59 -8.03 29.15 -3.64
CA HIS A 59 -7.61 30.50 -3.88
C HIS A 59 -6.58 30.75 -2.80
N VAL A 60 -5.30 30.70 -3.18
CA VAL A 60 -4.23 31.21 -2.35
C VAL A 60 -4.44 32.72 -2.39
N GLU A 61 -5.35 33.18 -1.55
CA GLU A 61 -5.50 34.57 -1.23
C GLU A 61 -4.10 35.03 -0.77
N PRO A 62 -3.49 36.04 -1.40
CA PRO A 62 -2.21 36.55 -0.93
C PRO A 62 -2.42 37.09 0.47
N LEU A 63 -1.97 36.33 1.48
CA LEU A 63 -1.93 36.78 2.87
C LEU A 63 -1.23 38.14 2.90
N ALA A 64 -1.97 39.14 3.38
CA ALA A 64 -1.46 40.47 3.63
C ALA A 64 -0.18 40.41 4.49
N PRO A 65 0.74 41.38 4.36
CA PRO A 65 1.96 41.39 5.15
C PRO A 65 1.60 41.49 6.64
N CYS A 66 2.08 40.54 7.44
CA CYS A 66 1.87 40.55 8.89
C CYS A 66 2.41 41.86 9.51
N PRO A 67 1.62 42.60 10.29
CA PRO A 67 2.15 43.73 11.05
C PRO A 67 3.05 43.20 12.16
N ALA A 68 4.31 43.61 12.11
CA ALA A 68 5.31 43.24 13.10
C ALA A 68 5.04 43.94 14.43
N THR A 69 4.21 43.36 15.31
CA THR A 69 4.24 43.70 16.74
C THR A 69 3.73 42.54 17.60
N THR A 70 4.68 41.82 18.20
CA THR A 70 4.62 41.11 19.49
C THR A 70 3.58 39.99 19.69
N SER A 71 4.05 38.73 19.60
CA SER A 71 3.82 37.59 20.54
C SER A 71 3.70 36.22 19.83
N ALA A 72 4.61 35.31 20.19
CA ALA A 72 4.55 33.84 20.07
C ALA A 72 4.01 33.21 18.76
N CYS A 73 4.82 33.22 17.69
CA CYS A 73 4.70 32.21 16.64
C CYS A 73 5.56 30.99 16.99
N ASN A 74 5.01 30.06 17.77
CA ASN A 74 5.53 28.70 17.90
C ASN A 74 4.43 27.70 17.56
N LEU A 75 4.27 27.39 16.27
CA LEU A 75 3.66 26.14 15.85
C LEU A 75 4.27 25.66 14.53
N SER A 76 5.27 24.81 14.65
CA SER A 76 5.80 24.00 13.56
C SER A 76 4.76 22.96 13.15
N SER A 77 3.77 23.33 12.35
CA SER A 77 2.75 22.42 11.81
C SER A 77 3.37 21.55 10.70
N SER A 78 4.06 20.48 11.10
CA SER A 78 4.40 19.40 10.16
C SER A 78 3.07 18.80 9.66
N PRO A 79 2.94 18.47 8.35
CA PRO A 79 1.73 17.79 7.86
C PRO A 79 1.60 16.45 8.57
N SER A 80 0.63 16.36 9.48
CA SER A 80 0.35 15.17 10.28
C SER A 80 -0.53 14.21 9.47
N LEU A 81 -0.34 12.93 9.70
CA LEU A 81 -1.12 11.85 9.08
C LEU A 81 -2.49 11.74 9.77
N ALA A 82 -3.29 12.81 9.69
CA ALA A 82 -4.59 12.94 10.32
C ALA A 82 -5.68 12.31 9.44
N VAL A 83 -6.54 11.50 10.05
CA VAL A 83 -7.62 10.81 9.36
C VAL A 83 -8.96 11.17 9.98
N ASP A 84 -9.88 11.70 9.16
CA ASP A 84 -11.29 11.73 9.52
C ASP A 84 -11.88 10.33 9.36
N SER A 85 -12.29 9.74 10.47
CA SER A 85 -12.85 8.39 10.54
C SER A 85 -14.08 8.19 9.66
N ARG A 86 -14.74 9.25 9.19
CA ARG A 86 -15.94 9.19 8.33
C ARG A 86 -15.60 9.08 6.84
N LEU A 87 -14.44 9.55 6.40
CA LEU A 87 -14.09 9.69 4.98
C LEU A 87 -13.58 8.39 4.33
N GLY A 88 -13.33 7.35 5.12
CA GLY A 88 -12.71 6.10 4.65
C GLY A 88 -13.67 5.18 3.90
N ARG A 89 -13.13 4.47 2.92
CA ARG A 89 -13.82 3.48 2.08
C ARG A 89 -13.68 2.08 2.65
N TRP A 90 -14.77 1.31 2.67
CA TRP A 90 -14.73 -0.09 3.04
C TRP A 90 -14.31 -0.97 1.86
N ASP A 91 -13.59 -2.06 2.16
CA ASP A 91 -13.41 -3.16 1.21
C ASP A 91 -14.74 -3.92 0.98
N SER A 92 -14.76 -4.78 -0.05
CA SER A 92 -15.97 -5.55 -0.40
C SER A 92 -16.46 -6.44 0.74
N GLY A 93 -15.54 -7.00 1.54
CA GLY A 93 -15.87 -7.84 2.70
C GLY A 93 -16.26 -7.05 3.96
N ARG A 94 -16.11 -5.71 3.93
CA ARG A 94 -16.25 -4.83 5.11
C ARG A 94 -15.39 -5.28 6.30
N LEU A 95 -14.23 -5.88 6.00
CA LEU A 95 -13.23 -6.30 6.96
C LEU A 95 -12.19 -5.21 7.22
N PHE A 96 -11.97 -4.34 6.24
CA PHE A 96 -10.97 -3.28 6.30
C PHE A 96 -11.54 -1.95 5.82
N LYS A 97 -11.17 -0.89 6.52
CA LYS A 97 -11.47 0.49 6.14
C LYS A 97 -10.18 1.17 5.68
N MET A 98 -10.21 1.67 4.45
CA MET A 98 -9.08 2.29 3.76
C MET A 98 -9.28 3.81 3.66
N TYR A 99 -8.21 4.57 3.85
CA TYR A 99 -8.16 6.01 3.69
C TYR A 99 -7.10 6.33 2.67
N ASP A 100 -7.53 6.89 1.55
CA ASP A 100 -6.67 7.13 0.40
C ASP A 100 -5.98 8.49 0.51
N SER A 101 -4.68 8.52 0.16
CA SER A 101 -3.89 9.76 0.05
C SER A 101 -3.92 10.65 1.30
N VAL A 102 -3.84 10.04 2.48
CA VAL A 102 -3.84 10.75 3.78
C VAL A 102 -2.65 11.68 3.90
N LEU A 103 -1.51 11.31 3.31
CA LEU A 103 -0.32 12.14 3.29
C LEU A 103 0.40 11.99 1.96
N VAL A 104 0.38 13.06 1.16
CA VAL A 104 0.94 13.07 -0.19
C VAL A 104 2.37 13.62 -0.16
N GLY A 105 3.24 13.05 -0.99
CA GLY A 105 4.61 13.52 -1.17
C GLY A 105 4.65 14.85 -1.93
N GLU A 106 5.61 15.71 -1.61
CA GLU A 106 5.71 17.09 -2.16
C GLU A 106 5.76 17.11 -3.69
N MET A 107 6.40 16.13 -4.31
CA MET A 107 6.50 16.00 -5.77
C MET A 107 5.67 14.86 -6.33
N PHE A 108 4.86 14.17 -5.52
CA PHE A 108 4.15 12.96 -5.94
C PHE A 108 3.29 13.20 -7.18
N VAL A 109 2.51 14.29 -7.19
CA VAL A 109 1.61 14.62 -8.31
C VAL A 109 2.38 14.91 -9.59
N GLU A 110 3.45 15.71 -9.53
CA GLU A 110 4.29 16.00 -10.71
C GLU A 110 4.96 14.72 -11.24
N LEU A 111 5.48 13.88 -10.33
CA LEU A 111 6.11 12.61 -10.69
C LEU A 111 5.11 11.64 -11.30
N SER A 112 3.87 11.58 -10.82
CA SER A 112 2.80 10.76 -11.41
C SER A 112 2.40 11.20 -12.82
N LEU A 113 2.59 12.49 -13.15
CA LEU A 113 2.38 12.97 -14.52
C LEU A 113 3.60 12.72 -15.42
N ARG A 114 4.81 12.84 -14.86
CA ARG A 114 6.07 12.66 -15.60
C ARG A 114 6.37 11.19 -15.90
N TYR A 115 6.12 10.29 -14.95
CA TYR A 115 6.44 8.87 -15.06
C TYR A 115 5.18 8.06 -15.38
N SER A 116 5.30 7.12 -16.32
CA SER A 116 4.21 6.20 -16.67
C SER A 116 4.07 5.01 -15.70
N VAL A 117 5.02 4.85 -14.77
CA VAL A 117 5.08 3.72 -13.83
C VAL A 117 5.22 4.22 -12.40
N SER A 118 4.48 3.61 -11.49
CA SER A 118 4.55 3.84 -10.04
C SER A 118 4.81 2.52 -9.32
N ILE A 119 5.57 2.56 -8.22
CA ILE A 119 5.56 1.45 -7.27
C ILE A 119 4.27 1.54 -6.45
N ALA A 120 3.61 0.41 -6.24
CA ALA A 120 2.54 0.25 -5.27
C ALA A 120 2.96 -0.83 -4.28
N THR A 121 2.98 -0.51 -2.99
CA THR A 121 3.38 -1.45 -1.94
C THR A 121 2.53 -1.30 -0.69
N GLN A 122 2.58 -2.30 0.19
CA GLN A 122 1.92 -2.30 1.47
C GLN A 122 2.93 -2.58 2.58
N SER A 123 2.71 -2.00 3.76
CA SER A 123 3.57 -2.22 4.91
C SER A 123 2.81 -2.04 6.22
N SER A 124 3.44 -2.46 7.30
CA SER A 124 3.06 -2.18 8.68
C SER A 124 4.24 -1.51 9.37
N ILE A 125 4.04 -1.06 10.60
CA ILE A 125 5.08 -0.31 11.32
C ILE A 125 6.40 -1.09 11.45
N GLU A 126 6.35 -2.41 11.62
CA GLU A 126 7.50 -3.29 11.80
C GLU A 126 8.40 -3.34 10.56
N LYS A 127 7.80 -3.22 9.37
CA LYS A 127 8.49 -3.33 8.08
C LYS A 127 8.66 -2.00 7.37
N LEU A 128 8.15 -0.91 7.94
CA LEU A 128 8.17 0.41 7.30
C LEU A 128 9.60 0.94 7.05
N HIS A 129 10.60 0.51 7.81
CA HIS A 129 12.01 0.84 7.55
C HIS A 129 12.47 0.46 6.13
N SER A 130 11.92 -0.60 5.54
CA SER A 130 12.28 -1.05 4.19
C SER A 130 11.91 -0.02 3.10
N LEU A 131 10.94 0.86 3.38
CA LEU A 131 10.53 1.93 2.47
C LEU A 131 11.69 2.88 2.13
N VAL A 132 12.60 3.09 3.09
CA VAL A 132 13.79 3.91 2.88
C VAL A 132 14.62 3.34 1.72
N GLN A 133 14.91 2.04 1.76
CA GLN A 133 15.68 1.37 0.72
C GLN A 133 14.97 1.43 -0.64
N VAL A 134 13.66 1.20 -0.68
CA VAL A 134 12.86 1.31 -1.91
C VAL A 134 12.95 2.73 -2.49
N SER A 135 12.79 3.75 -1.64
CA SER A 135 12.80 5.16 -2.05
C SER A 135 14.16 5.65 -2.57
N HIS A 136 15.25 5.01 -2.14
CA HIS A 136 16.59 5.31 -2.65
C HIS A 136 16.87 4.73 -4.03
N HIS A 137 16.31 3.55 -4.33
CA HIS A 137 16.53 2.86 -5.61
C HIS A 137 15.47 3.19 -6.67
N TRP A 138 14.33 3.74 -6.26
CA TRP A 138 13.27 4.16 -7.17
C TRP A 138 13.19 5.67 -7.31
N THR A 139 13.15 6.14 -8.56
CA THR A 139 13.13 7.58 -8.90
C THR A 139 11.73 8.13 -9.16
N GLY A 140 10.76 7.26 -9.47
CA GLY A 140 9.38 7.63 -9.74
C GLY A 140 8.50 7.78 -8.49
N PRO A 141 7.18 7.94 -8.68
CA PRO A 141 6.21 7.97 -7.58
C PRO A 141 6.10 6.60 -6.89
N ILE A 142 5.78 6.63 -5.60
CA ILE A 142 5.57 5.44 -4.77
C ILE A 142 4.25 5.62 -3.99
N SER A 143 3.33 4.69 -4.16
CA SER A 143 2.12 4.57 -3.34
C SER A 143 2.32 3.49 -2.29
N VAL A 144 2.10 3.84 -1.03
CA VAL A 144 2.28 2.95 0.12
C VAL A 144 1.00 2.87 0.93
N ALA A 145 0.44 1.67 1.05
CA ALA A 145 -0.65 1.38 1.97
C ALA A 145 -0.10 0.92 3.33
N LEU A 146 -0.46 1.62 4.40
CA LEU A 146 0.00 1.34 5.76
C LEU A 146 -1.12 0.72 6.58
N TYR A 147 -0.85 -0.47 7.11
CA TYR A 147 -1.73 -1.14 8.06
C TYR A 147 -1.42 -0.71 9.50
N ALA A 148 -2.47 -0.42 10.27
CA ALA A 148 -2.40 -0.24 11.72
C ALA A 148 -3.67 -0.79 12.38
N ALA A 149 -3.54 -1.33 13.59
CA ALA A 149 -4.66 -1.81 14.40
C ALA A 149 -4.81 -0.98 15.67
N GLY A 150 -5.86 -0.15 15.71
CA GLY A 150 -6.24 0.64 16.87
C GLY A 150 -5.36 1.88 17.10
N ASP A 151 -5.65 2.61 18.18
CA ASP A 151 -5.05 3.93 18.42
C ASP A 151 -3.55 3.88 18.76
N HIS A 152 -3.06 2.83 19.42
CA HIS A 152 -1.66 2.75 19.84
C HIS A 152 -0.72 2.57 18.64
N GLU A 153 -0.99 1.55 17.82
CA GLU A 153 -0.21 1.32 16.60
C GLU A 153 -0.31 2.50 15.63
N TYR A 154 -1.51 3.09 15.51
CA TYR A 154 -1.70 4.27 14.66
C TYR A 154 -0.82 5.44 15.11
N LYS A 155 -0.80 5.78 16.41
CA LYS A 155 0.06 6.87 16.93
C LYS A 155 1.54 6.60 16.70
N LEU A 156 1.98 5.37 16.92
CA LEU A 156 3.38 4.98 16.69
C LEU A 156 3.74 5.05 15.21
N LEU A 157 2.83 4.60 14.33
CA LEU A 157 2.98 4.67 12.88
C LEU A 157 3.09 6.13 12.41
N GLN A 158 2.25 7.03 12.91
CA GLN A 158 2.32 8.46 12.59
C GLN A 158 3.68 9.05 12.97
N ALA A 159 4.14 8.79 14.19
CA ALA A 159 5.45 9.26 14.66
C ALA A 159 6.57 8.72 13.77
N TYR A 160 6.46 7.45 13.35
CA TYR A 160 7.47 6.84 12.51
C TYR A 160 7.47 7.39 11.07
N VAL A 161 6.30 7.59 10.47
CA VAL A 161 6.17 8.24 9.15
C VAL A 161 6.74 9.66 9.19
N ASN A 162 6.45 10.42 10.25
CA ASN A 162 7.00 11.76 10.45
C ASN A 162 8.54 11.73 10.54
N PHE A 163 9.10 10.79 11.30
CA PHE A 163 10.53 10.56 11.34
C PHE A 163 11.10 10.26 9.94
N LEU A 164 10.47 9.37 9.18
CA LEU A 164 10.94 9.01 7.85
C LEU A 164 10.92 10.19 6.88
N ARG A 165 9.86 11.00 6.88
CA ARG A 165 9.77 12.19 6.03
C ARG A 165 10.77 13.28 6.42
N ARG A 166 11.08 13.40 7.73
CA ARG A 166 12.08 14.36 8.20
C ARG A 166 13.50 13.96 7.80
N CYS A 167 13.83 12.67 7.94
CA CYS A 167 15.19 12.16 7.72
C CYS A 167 15.48 11.80 6.26
N TYR A 168 14.48 11.35 5.49
CA TYR A 168 14.67 10.84 4.14
C TYR A 168 13.91 11.68 3.13
N LYS A 169 14.66 12.56 2.43
CA LYS A 169 14.13 13.43 1.37
C LYS A 169 13.35 12.66 0.29
N PRO A 170 13.81 11.50 -0.24
CA PRO A 170 13.05 10.75 -1.24
C PRO A 170 11.67 10.29 -0.74
N VAL A 171 11.55 9.95 0.55
CA VAL A 171 10.27 9.56 1.17
C VAL A 171 9.33 10.76 1.24
N ARG A 172 9.84 11.92 1.66
CA ARG A 172 9.02 13.15 1.76
C ARG A 172 8.50 13.63 0.41
N GLU A 173 9.31 13.51 -0.64
CA GLU A 173 8.98 14.04 -1.96
C GLU A 173 8.13 13.09 -2.80
N ARG A 174 8.42 11.78 -2.77
CA ARG A 174 7.92 10.84 -3.79
C ARG A 174 6.86 9.87 -3.29
N VAL A 175 6.62 9.80 -1.98
CA VAL A 175 5.73 8.79 -1.40
C VAL A 175 4.38 9.40 -1.04
N THR A 176 3.30 8.76 -1.51
CA THR A 176 1.94 8.96 -0.97
C THR A 176 1.60 7.83 0.00
N PHE A 177 1.05 8.17 1.15
CA PHE A 177 0.65 7.23 2.18
C PHE A 177 -0.87 7.10 2.23
N HIS A 178 -1.32 5.85 2.22
CA HIS A 178 -2.69 5.42 2.43
C HIS A 178 -2.74 4.67 3.77
N LEU A 179 -3.88 4.68 4.45
CA LEU A 179 -4.06 3.98 5.72
C LEU A 179 -5.13 2.91 5.63
N ILE A 180 -4.90 1.78 6.28
CA ILE A 180 -5.80 0.65 6.33
C ILE A 180 -5.94 0.20 7.77
N PHE A 181 -7.19 0.07 8.22
CA PHE A 181 -7.52 -0.41 9.56
C PHE A 181 -8.50 -1.59 9.46
N PRO A 182 -8.37 -2.62 10.31
CA PRO A 182 -9.37 -3.67 10.38
C PRO A 182 -10.64 -3.14 11.05
N LYS A 183 -11.80 -3.68 10.69
CA LYS A 183 -13.13 -3.22 11.16
C LYS A 183 -13.22 -3.15 12.70
N ASP A 184 -12.59 -4.10 13.38
CA ASP A 184 -12.67 -4.27 14.83
C ASP A 184 -11.66 -3.40 15.59
N LYS A 185 -10.73 -2.73 14.88
CA LYS A 185 -9.67 -1.88 15.46
C LYS A 185 -9.54 -0.55 14.71
N LEU A 186 -10.66 0.10 14.43
CA LEU A 186 -10.65 1.48 13.95
C LEU A 186 -10.08 2.42 15.04
N PRO A 187 -9.33 3.46 14.68
CA PRO A 187 -8.88 4.47 15.62
C PRO A 187 -10.08 5.26 16.13
N GLN A 188 -10.19 5.41 17.45
CA GLN A 188 -11.28 6.15 18.09
C GLN A 188 -10.93 7.63 18.26
N THR A 189 -9.63 7.96 18.27
CA THR A 189 -9.16 9.33 18.38
C THR A 189 -8.80 9.92 17.01
N PRO A 190 -9.53 10.93 16.51
CA PRO A 190 -8.97 11.81 15.48
C PRO A 190 -7.77 12.53 16.11
N VAL A 191 -6.58 12.33 15.56
CA VAL A 191 -5.40 13.04 16.05
C VAL A 191 -5.46 14.46 15.49
N ALA A 192 -5.76 15.41 16.40
CA ALA A 192 -5.73 16.85 16.18
C ALA A 192 -4.31 17.36 15.95
#